data_AF-A0A7W7Y8Y8-F1
#
_entry.id   AF-A0A7W7Y8Y8-F1
#
_cell.length_a   1.000
_cell.length_b   1.000
_cell.length_c   1.000
_cell.angle_alpha   90.00
_cell.angle_beta   90.00
_cell.angle_gamma   90.00
#
_symmetry.space_group_name_H-M   'P 1'
#
loop_
_entity.id
_entity.type
_entity.pdbx_description
1 polymer ?
#
loop_
_entity_poly.entity_id
_entity_poly.type
_entity_poly.pdbx_seq_one_letter_code
_entity_poly.pdbx_strand_id
1 'polypeptide(L)'
;MSASVPELANLGLKHLEGKSFEAVLEWMARALHAQEPLPMIVPGESPEDPILRLERSLTEITRRDLCEACRVLVRRYVRQPQDEADDAYVAALLRLAKGLNLTDLVTDLYTLAANHAVLSALPQSQVKSILFTLLDLRAALPLEFWKSLAARLPGAMSLIAVSGLLGHGYKPAMCVLPSLPDQQSVADSLYIILKQHAKLLNPNEVSKMVETARQFLSSCQPQIQLALQDWVDENPAVVESRPAATTSFSRPLLDTALASFFAQRGGPIYAPRPASARLLQQTPQTLLSAA
;
A
#
# COMPACT_ATOMS: atom_id res chain seq x y z
N MET A 1 38.95 20.23 4.86
CA MET A 1 38.46 21.26 3.91
C MET A 1 36.96 21.07 3.82
N SER A 2 36.18 21.99 4.38
CA SER A 2 34.71 21.89 4.41
C SER A 2 34.16 22.39 3.08
N ALA A 3 33.51 21.50 2.33
CA ALA A 3 32.77 21.90 1.13
C ALA A 3 31.61 22.82 1.54
N SER A 4 31.31 23.81 0.69
CA SER A 4 30.22 24.75 0.92
C SER A 4 28.86 24.06 0.73
N VAL A 5 27.82 24.47 1.47
CA VAL A 5 26.44 23.93 1.37
C VAL A 5 25.92 23.83 -0.09
N PRO A 6 26.22 24.78 -1.00
CA PRO A 6 25.85 24.67 -2.42
C PRO A 6 26.58 23.56 -3.20
N GLU A 7 27.82 23.22 -2.84
CA GLU A 7 28.58 22.15 -3.52
C GLU A 7 28.06 20.76 -3.16
N LEU A 8 27.59 20.57 -1.92
CA LEU A 8 26.97 19.30 -1.47
C LEU A 8 25.63 19.04 -2.18
N ALA A 9 24.83 20.08 -2.41
CA ALA A 9 23.58 19.97 -3.18
C ALA A 9 23.82 19.54 -4.63
N ASN A 10 24.96 19.94 -5.24
CA ASN A 10 25.31 19.59 -6.62
C ASN A 10 25.86 18.16 -6.78
N LEU A 11 26.38 17.53 -5.73
CA LEU A 11 26.89 16.15 -5.78
C LEU A 11 25.78 15.10 -5.74
N GLY A 12 24.55 15.49 -5.42
CA GLY A 12 23.45 14.56 -5.18
C GLY A 12 23.81 13.54 -4.10
N LEU A 13 23.48 12.26 -4.31
CA LEU A 13 23.81 11.19 -3.37
C LEU A 13 25.23 10.63 -3.53
N LYS A 14 26.01 11.06 -4.54
CA LYS A 14 27.31 10.43 -4.87
C LYS A 14 28.36 10.57 -3.77
N HIS A 15 28.19 11.53 -2.86
CA HIS A 15 29.06 11.70 -1.70
C HIS A 15 28.98 10.51 -0.70
N LEU A 16 28.00 9.61 -0.87
CA LEU A 16 27.88 8.36 -0.12
C LEU A 16 28.74 7.23 -0.67
N GLU A 17 29.29 7.37 -1.88
CA GLU A 17 30.14 6.34 -2.47
C GLU A 17 31.45 6.16 -1.68
N GLY A 18 31.77 4.90 -1.35
CA GLY A 18 32.96 4.56 -0.55
C GLY A 18 32.85 4.88 0.95
N LYS A 19 31.69 5.36 1.43
CA LYS A 19 31.43 5.51 2.87
C LYS A 19 31.21 4.15 3.53
N SER A 20 31.50 4.07 4.83
CA SER A 20 31.11 2.91 5.64
C SER A 20 29.60 2.84 5.78
N PHE A 21 29.07 1.63 6.03
CA PHE A 21 27.65 1.43 6.30
C PHE A 21 27.15 2.33 7.45
N GLU A 22 27.91 2.44 8.55
CA GLU A 22 27.55 3.30 9.68
C GLU A 22 27.40 4.77 9.27
N ALA A 23 28.29 5.28 8.41
CA ALA A 23 28.20 6.64 7.90
C ALA A 23 26.96 6.84 7.00
N VAL A 24 26.60 5.85 6.19
CA VAL A 24 25.37 5.88 5.37
C VAL A 24 24.12 5.85 6.26
N LEU A 25 24.13 5.02 7.30
CA LEU A 25 23.03 4.92 8.27
C LEU A 25 22.80 6.24 9.02
N GLU A 26 23.86 6.83 9.56
CA GLU A 26 23.79 8.12 10.25
C GLU A 26 23.36 9.25 9.31
N TRP A 27 23.91 9.27 8.09
CA TRP A 27 23.51 10.25 7.07
C TRP A 27 22.03 10.12 6.74
N MET A 28 21.51 8.90 6.54
CA MET A 28 20.10 8.68 6.22
C MET A 28 19.20 9.18 7.35
N ALA A 29 19.55 8.91 8.61
CA ALA A 29 18.79 9.40 9.76
C ALA A 29 18.72 10.94 9.77
N ARG A 30 19.86 11.62 9.60
CA ARG A 30 19.92 13.09 9.55
C ARG A 30 19.18 13.66 8.34
N ALA A 31 19.31 13.03 7.18
CA ALA A 31 18.62 13.46 5.96
C ALA A 31 17.10 13.40 6.10
N LEU A 32 16.57 12.33 6.72
CA LEU A 32 15.13 12.19 6.96
C LEU A 32 14.60 13.20 8.01
N HIS A 33 15.44 13.69 8.92
CA HIS A 33 15.13 14.84 9.80
C HIS A 33 15.37 16.21 9.13
N ALA A 34 15.61 16.25 7.81
CA ALA A 34 15.94 17.47 7.07
C ALA A 34 17.19 18.22 7.58
N GLN A 35 18.14 17.50 8.19
CA GLN A 35 19.40 18.05 8.69
C GLN A 35 20.55 17.95 7.68
N GLU A 36 20.34 17.23 6.57
CA GLU A 36 21.27 17.14 5.45
C GLU A 36 20.73 17.91 4.25
N PRO A 37 21.59 18.62 3.49
CA PRO A 37 21.18 19.27 2.26
C PRO A 37 20.85 18.22 1.20
N LEU A 38 19.62 18.21 0.71
CA LEU A 38 19.16 17.35 -0.36
C LEU A 38 18.88 18.17 -1.64
N PRO A 39 19.11 17.60 -2.83
CA PRO A 39 18.84 18.26 -4.11
C PRO A 39 17.34 18.28 -4.39
N MET A 40 16.64 19.20 -3.72
CA MET A 40 15.20 19.43 -3.87
C MET A 40 14.92 20.12 -5.20
N ILE A 41 13.90 19.65 -5.93
CA ILE A 41 13.45 20.28 -7.18
C ILE A 41 12.32 21.28 -6.90
N VAL A 42 11.53 21.05 -5.85
CA VAL A 42 10.37 21.87 -5.49
C VAL A 42 10.51 22.33 -4.03
N PRO A 43 10.15 23.60 -3.71
CA PRO A 43 10.10 24.05 -2.33
C PRO A 43 9.15 23.19 -1.49
N GLY A 44 9.64 22.68 -0.35
CA GLY A 44 8.86 21.84 0.56
C GLY A 44 8.72 20.37 0.14
N GLU A 45 9.50 19.90 -0.83
CA GLU A 45 9.62 18.47 -1.15
C GLU A 45 10.04 17.67 0.10
N SER A 46 9.46 16.49 0.31
CA SER A 46 9.76 15.66 1.49
C SER A 46 11.11 14.95 1.32
N PRO A 47 11.90 14.71 2.39
CA PRO A 47 13.28 14.26 2.27
C PRO A 47 13.48 12.90 1.60
N GLU A 48 12.46 12.04 1.59
CA GLU A 48 12.48 10.76 0.89
C GLU A 48 12.47 10.89 -0.64
N ASP A 49 11.84 11.92 -1.19
CA ASP A 49 11.65 12.10 -2.64
C ASP A 49 12.98 12.27 -3.40
N PRO A 50 13.89 13.19 -3.01
CA PRO A 50 15.19 13.31 -3.67
C PRO A 50 16.05 12.04 -3.49
N ILE A 51 15.91 11.32 -2.37
CA ILE A 51 16.63 10.06 -2.12
C ILE A 51 16.18 9.00 -3.13
N LEU A 52 14.86 8.78 -3.24
CA LEU A 52 14.27 7.82 -4.18
C LEU A 52 14.57 8.16 -5.64
N ARG A 53 14.59 9.45 -5.98
CA ARG A 53 14.92 9.92 -7.33
C ARG A 53 16.37 9.60 -7.72
N LEU A 54 17.30 9.66 -6.77
CA LEU A 54 18.74 9.59 -7.04
C LEU A 54 19.39 8.27 -6.67
N GLU A 55 18.73 7.38 -5.93
CA GLU A 55 19.30 6.09 -5.49
C GLU A 55 19.87 5.27 -6.66
N ARG A 56 19.21 5.31 -7.82
CA ARG A 56 19.63 4.56 -9.02
C ARG A 56 20.92 5.05 -9.64
N SER A 57 21.36 6.25 -9.30
CA SER A 57 22.62 6.82 -9.79
C SER A 57 23.84 6.34 -9.00
N LEU A 58 23.63 5.62 -7.90
CA LEU A 58 24.68 5.11 -7.02
C LEU A 58 25.20 3.75 -7.47
N THR A 59 26.40 3.42 -7.00
CA THR A 59 26.93 2.05 -7.11
C THR A 59 26.01 1.03 -6.41
N GLU A 60 26.07 -0.22 -6.87
CA GLU A 60 25.26 -1.31 -6.28
C GLU A 60 25.52 -1.49 -4.78
N ILE A 61 26.78 -1.34 -4.34
CA ILE A 61 27.17 -1.47 -2.94
C ILE A 61 26.52 -0.37 -2.10
N THR A 62 26.68 0.89 -2.50
CA THR A 62 26.09 2.03 -1.78
C THR A 62 24.55 1.95 -1.76
N ARG A 63 23.94 1.49 -2.85
CA ARG A 63 22.49 1.26 -2.89
C ARG A 63 22.05 0.16 -1.93
N ARG A 64 22.83 -0.93 -1.81
CA ARG A 64 22.58 -1.99 -0.84
C ARG A 64 22.67 -1.47 0.59
N ASP A 65 23.68 -0.65 0.87
CA ASP A 65 23.86 -0.01 2.18
C ASP A 65 22.73 0.96 2.51
N LEU A 66 22.22 1.72 1.53
CA LEU A 66 21.02 2.56 1.71
C LEU A 66 19.78 1.73 2.04
N CYS A 67 19.51 0.66 1.30
CA CYS A 67 18.39 -0.23 1.60
C CYS A 67 18.52 -0.83 3.01
N GLU A 68 19.72 -1.26 3.39
CA GLU A 68 19.96 -1.83 4.71
C GLU A 68 19.85 -0.78 5.82
N ALA A 69 20.33 0.44 5.59
CA ALA A 69 20.16 1.54 6.53
C ALA A 69 18.68 1.84 6.77
N CYS A 70 17.88 1.89 5.71
CA CYS A 70 16.43 2.08 5.82
C CYS A 70 15.77 0.95 6.63
N ARG A 71 16.15 -0.31 6.40
CA ARG A 71 15.67 -1.45 7.22
C ARG A 71 16.02 -1.29 8.70
N VAL A 72 17.28 -0.95 9.00
CA VAL A 72 17.75 -0.76 10.37
C VAL A 72 16.94 0.33 11.08
N LEU A 73 16.72 1.47 10.40
CA LEU A 73 15.92 2.57 10.96
C LEU A 73 14.46 2.18 11.17
N VAL A 74 13.80 1.51 10.21
CA VAL A 74 12.42 1.02 10.39
C VAL A 74 12.33 0.04 11.55
N ARG A 75 13.26 -0.92 11.65
CA ARG A 75 13.27 -1.90 12.75
C ARG A 75 13.55 -1.24 14.10
N ARG A 76 14.38 -0.19 14.14
CA ARG A 76 14.60 0.60 15.35
C ARG A 76 13.31 1.27 15.81
N TYR A 77 12.63 1.95 14.89
CA TYR A 77 11.32 2.55 15.16
C TYR A 77 10.29 1.51 15.61
N VAL A 78 10.17 0.36 14.93
CA VAL A 78 9.23 -0.71 15.31
C VAL A 78 9.49 -1.24 16.74
N ARG A 79 10.74 -1.32 17.17
CA ARG A 79 11.10 -1.76 18.53
C ARG A 79 10.77 -0.72 19.59
N GLN A 80 10.96 0.56 19.27
CA GLN A 80 10.82 1.69 20.20
C GLN A 80 10.04 2.84 19.54
N PRO A 81 8.75 2.63 19.24
CA PRO A 81 8.00 3.58 18.43
C PRO A 81 7.65 4.86 19.20
N GLN A 82 7.71 4.83 20.53
CA GLN A 82 7.46 6.01 21.37
C GLN A 82 8.67 6.91 21.57
N ASP A 83 9.88 6.42 21.25
CA ASP A 83 11.10 7.21 21.35
C ASP A 83 11.21 8.22 20.19
N GLU A 84 10.39 8.06 19.14
CA GLU A 84 10.36 8.91 17.97
C GLU A 84 9.10 9.79 17.94
N ALA A 85 9.26 11.05 18.32
CA ALA A 85 8.18 12.03 18.37
C ALA A 85 8.00 12.78 17.04
N ASP A 86 8.96 12.69 16.10
CA ASP A 86 8.90 13.40 14.83
C ASP A 86 8.06 12.64 13.79
N ASP A 87 6.78 13.01 13.70
CA ASP A 87 5.83 12.47 12.72
C ASP A 87 6.29 12.63 11.27
N ALA A 88 7.02 13.71 10.95
CA ALA A 88 7.49 13.97 9.59
C ALA A 88 8.62 13.00 9.23
N TYR A 89 9.54 12.76 10.17
CA TYR A 89 10.58 11.73 10.04
C TYR A 89 9.97 10.34 9.84
N VAL A 90 9.01 9.93 10.68
CA VAL A 90 8.38 8.60 10.57
C VAL A 90 7.66 8.45 9.22
N ALA A 91 6.94 9.48 8.78
CA ALA A 91 6.27 9.47 7.48
C ALA A 91 7.28 9.34 6.33
N ALA A 92 8.37 10.10 6.36
CA ALA A 92 9.43 10.04 5.35
C ALA A 92 10.13 8.68 5.34
N LEU A 93 10.48 8.15 6.51
CA LEU A 93 11.10 6.84 6.68
C LEU A 93 10.24 5.71 6.08
N LEU A 94 8.94 5.69 6.39
CA LEU A 94 8.02 4.65 5.93
C LEU A 94 7.69 4.79 4.43
N ARG A 95 7.68 6.01 3.89
CA ARG A 95 7.57 6.25 2.44
C ARG A 95 8.85 5.86 1.70
N LEU A 96 10.02 6.11 2.28
CA LEU A 96 11.30 5.64 1.75
C LEU A 96 11.32 4.10 1.68
N ALA A 97 10.92 3.43 2.76
CA ALA A 97 10.83 1.96 2.80
C ALA A 97 9.90 1.40 1.71
N LYS A 98 8.75 2.04 1.50
CA LYS A 98 7.84 1.72 0.38
C LYS A 98 8.50 1.97 -0.97
N GLY A 99 9.12 3.14 -1.17
CA GLY A 99 9.73 3.51 -2.45
C GLY A 99 10.90 2.61 -2.85
N LEU A 100 11.65 2.11 -1.86
CA LEU A 100 12.70 1.11 -2.03
C LEU A 100 12.16 -0.34 -2.11
N ASN A 101 10.84 -0.52 -2.02
CA ASN A 101 10.15 -1.81 -2.08
C ASN A 101 10.67 -2.86 -1.07
N LEU A 102 10.88 -2.44 0.18
CA LEU A 102 11.40 -3.27 1.27
C LEU A 102 10.32 -4.19 1.86
N THR A 103 9.86 -5.14 1.06
CA THR A 103 8.78 -6.09 1.43
C THR A 103 9.09 -6.96 2.65
N ASP A 104 10.37 -7.12 3.03
CA ASP A 104 10.76 -7.86 4.22
C ASP A 104 10.35 -7.17 5.54
N LEU A 105 10.06 -5.87 5.50
CA LEU A 105 9.60 -5.09 6.67
C LEU A 105 8.11 -5.28 6.99
N VAL A 106 7.36 -5.98 6.14
CA VAL A 106 5.93 -6.24 6.34
C VAL A 106 5.66 -6.91 7.68
N THR A 107 6.47 -7.91 8.06
CA THR A 107 6.30 -8.65 9.32
C THR A 107 6.54 -7.76 10.54
N ASP A 108 7.56 -6.90 10.46
CA ASP A 108 7.91 -5.95 11.53
C ASP A 108 6.76 -4.95 11.74
N LEU A 109 6.28 -4.33 10.65
CA LEU A 109 5.18 -3.35 10.69
C LEU A 109 3.83 -3.99 11.04
N TYR A 110 3.56 -5.21 10.60
CA TYR A 110 2.38 -5.97 10.99
C TYR A 110 2.36 -6.22 12.49
N THR A 111 3.48 -6.65 13.07
CA THR A 111 3.59 -6.92 14.51
C THR A 111 3.32 -5.66 15.33
N LEU A 112 3.86 -4.53 14.89
CA LEU A 112 3.57 -3.21 15.47
C LEU A 112 2.07 -2.86 15.39
N ALA A 113 1.46 -2.99 14.21
CA ALA A 113 0.05 -2.64 13.98
C ALA A 113 -0.95 -3.62 14.64
N ALA A 114 -0.54 -4.87 14.84
CA ALA A 114 -1.35 -5.86 15.53
C ALA A 114 -1.42 -5.57 17.05
N ASN A 115 -0.36 -5.00 17.62
CA ASN A 115 -0.31 -4.65 19.04
C ASN A 115 -1.19 -3.43 19.35
N HIS A 116 -2.37 -3.68 19.91
CA HIS A 116 -3.36 -2.63 20.17
C HIS A 116 -2.85 -1.53 21.10
N ALA A 117 -2.20 -1.89 22.21
CA ALA A 117 -1.74 -0.95 23.23
C ALA A 117 -0.69 0.01 22.66
N VAL A 118 0.22 -0.51 21.83
CA VAL A 118 1.24 0.30 21.15
C VAL A 118 0.58 1.19 20.11
N LEU A 119 -0.25 0.62 19.23
CA LEU A 119 -0.88 1.38 18.15
C LEU A 119 -1.79 2.51 18.67
N SER A 120 -2.51 2.29 19.77
CA SER A 120 -3.39 3.31 20.37
C SER A 120 -2.62 4.46 21.03
N ALA A 121 -1.37 4.23 21.43
CA ALA A 121 -0.54 5.26 22.04
C ALA A 121 0.19 6.12 20.99
N LEU A 122 0.19 5.71 19.72
CA LEU A 122 0.84 6.44 18.64
C LEU A 122 -0.01 7.62 18.14
N PRO A 123 0.63 8.71 17.67
CA PRO A 123 -0.05 9.77 16.94
C PRO A 123 -0.79 9.22 15.69
N GLN A 124 -1.95 9.78 15.38
CA GLN A 124 -2.78 9.32 14.25
C GLN A 124 -2.05 9.42 12.90
N SER A 125 -1.18 10.41 12.74
CA SER A 125 -0.26 10.60 11.61
C SER A 125 0.64 9.38 11.40
N GLN A 126 1.28 8.89 12.47
CA GLN A 126 2.15 7.71 12.43
C GLN A 126 1.34 6.44 12.16
N VAL A 127 0.18 6.28 12.81
CA VAL A 127 -0.75 5.16 12.54
C VAL A 127 -1.12 5.12 11.06
N LYS A 128 -1.49 6.26 10.46
CA LYS A 128 -1.78 6.36 9.03
C LYS A 128 -0.59 5.93 8.19
N SER A 129 0.61 6.44 8.49
CA SER A 129 1.83 6.10 7.74
C SER A 129 2.13 4.60 7.78
N ILE A 130 2.03 3.96 8.96
CA ILE A 130 2.23 2.51 9.11
C ILE A 130 1.23 1.73 8.23
N LEU A 131 -0.06 2.07 8.32
CA LEU A 131 -1.11 1.33 7.63
C LEU A 131 -1.06 1.52 6.11
N PHE A 132 -0.77 2.74 5.63
CA PHE A 132 -0.55 2.99 4.20
C PHE A 132 0.66 2.22 3.69
N THR A 133 1.77 2.22 4.43
CA THR A 133 2.96 1.44 4.04
C THR A 133 2.66 -0.05 3.97
N LEU A 134 1.87 -0.61 4.89
CA LEU A 134 1.44 -2.02 4.82
C LEU A 134 0.60 -2.33 3.57
N LEU A 135 -0.34 -1.45 3.20
CA LEU A 135 -1.11 -1.58 1.97
C LEU A 135 -0.23 -1.50 0.72
N ASP A 136 0.69 -0.55 0.71
CA ASP A 136 1.52 -0.24 -0.44
C ASP A 136 2.62 -1.27 -0.69
N LEU A 137 3.16 -1.89 0.36
CA LEU A 137 4.05 -3.05 0.26
C LEU A 137 3.31 -4.31 -0.22
N ARG A 138 2.00 -4.23 -0.46
CA ARG A 138 1.12 -5.30 -0.95
C ARG A 138 1.22 -6.57 -0.11
N ALA A 139 1.32 -6.37 1.20
CA ALA A 139 1.38 -7.44 2.17
C ALA A 139 0.13 -8.32 2.09
N ALA A 140 0.31 -9.64 1.97
CA ALA A 140 -0.79 -10.61 2.09
C ALA A 140 -1.16 -10.83 3.57
N LEU A 141 -1.64 -9.77 4.23
CA LEU A 141 -2.02 -9.84 5.65
C LEU A 141 -3.34 -10.62 5.84
N PRO A 142 -3.58 -11.24 7.00
CA PRO A 142 -4.84 -11.96 7.22
C PRO A 142 -6.07 -11.04 7.14
N LEU A 143 -7.20 -11.54 6.62
CA LEU A 143 -8.47 -10.78 6.61
C LEU A 143 -8.90 -10.34 8.02
N GLU A 144 -8.71 -11.21 9.02
CA GLU A 144 -9.02 -10.90 10.41
C GLU A 144 -8.20 -9.72 10.96
N PHE A 145 -6.99 -9.48 10.45
CA PHE A 145 -6.22 -8.30 10.83
C PHE A 145 -6.93 -7.02 10.38
N TRP A 146 -7.31 -6.93 9.11
CA TRP A 146 -8.00 -5.75 8.58
C TRP A 146 -9.37 -5.53 9.20
N LYS A 147 -10.13 -6.61 9.44
CA LYS A 147 -11.38 -6.57 10.20
C LYS A 147 -11.18 -6.03 11.60
N SER A 148 -10.18 -6.54 12.33
CA SER A 148 -9.87 -6.05 13.68
C SER A 148 -9.48 -4.57 13.69
N LEU A 149 -8.80 -4.08 12.64
CA LEU A 149 -8.45 -2.66 12.51
C LEU A 149 -9.68 -1.80 12.23
N ALA A 150 -10.58 -2.24 11.34
CA ALA A 150 -11.83 -1.52 11.05
C ALA A 150 -12.68 -1.31 12.32
N ALA A 151 -12.66 -2.25 13.26
CA ALA A 151 -13.34 -2.14 14.54
C ALA A 151 -12.67 -1.19 15.56
N ARG A 152 -11.37 -0.93 15.41
CA ARG A 152 -10.56 -0.20 16.40
C ARG A 152 -10.19 1.21 15.95
N LEU A 153 -10.11 1.46 14.64
CA LEU A 153 -9.65 2.73 14.09
C LEU A 153 -10.78 3.76 14.05
N PRO A 154 -10.53 4.99 14.52
CA PRO A 154 -11.56 6.03 14.51
C PRO A 154 -11.77 6.62 13.11
N GLY A 155 -13.05 6.89 12.78
CA GLY A 155 -13.45 7.80 11.70
C GLY A 155 -12.79 7.50 10.36
N ALA A 156 -12.16 8.52 9.76
CA ALA A 156 -11.55 8.43 8.42
C ALA A 156 -10.42 7.38 8.28
N MET A 157 -9.90 6.81 9.37
CA MET A 157 -8.90 5.74 9.29
C MET A 157 -9.51 4.36 9.01
N SER A 158 -10.83 4.18 9.20
CA SER A 158 -11.50 2.93 8.79
C SER A 158 -11.41 2.70 7.28
N LEU A 159 -11.30 3.78 6.48
CA LEU A 159 -11.08 3.72 5.04
C LEU A 159 -9.86 2.87 4.66
N ILE A 160 -8.79 2.97 5.45
CA ILE A 160 -7.54 2.23 5.22
C ILE A 160 -7.75 0.74 5.48
N ALA A 161 -8.45 0.40 6.57
CA ALA A 161 -8.75 -0.99 6.92
C ALA A 161 -9.70 -1.64 5.90
N VAL A 162 -10.74 -0.93 5.46
CA VAL A 162 -11.67 -1.35 4.41
C VAL A 162 -10.93 -1.55 3.07
N SER A 163 -10.00 -0.66 2.73
CA SER A 163 -9.16 -0.81 1.54
C SER A 163 -8.30 -2.09 1.61
N GLY A 164 -7.77 -2.40 2.79
CA GLY A 164 -7.06 -3.65 3.05
C GLY A 164 -7.91 -4.89 2.83
N LEU A 165 -9.16 -4.89 3.32
CA LEU A 165 -10.11 -6.00 3.10
C LEU A 165 -10.36 -6.25 1.61
N LEU A 166 -10.67 -5.19 0.84
CA LEU A 166 -10.93 -5.29 -0.60
C LEU A 166 -9.67 -5.60 -1.41
N GLY A 167 -8.47 -5.35 -0.87
CA GLY A 167 -7.20 -5.77 -1.44
C GLY A 167 -7.05 -7.29 -1.62
N HIS A 168 -7.79 -8.09 -0.85
CA HIS A 168 -7.87 -9.56 -1.01
C HIS A 168 -8.81 -10.01 -2.13
N GLY A 169 -9.47 -9.07 -2.80
CA GLY A 169 -10.54 -9.30 -3.77
C GLY A 169 -11.92 -9.17 -3.15
N TYR A 170 -12.93 -8.96 -4.00
CA TYR A 170 -14.29 -8.69 -3.53
C TYR A 170 -14.93 -9.89 -2.84
N LYS A 171 -14.72 -11.13 -3.29
CA LYS A 171 -15.39 -12.30 -2.68
C LYS A 171 -15.00 -12.49 -1.20
N PRO A 172 -13.71 -12.56 -0.83
CA PRO A 172 -13.33 -12.69 0.57
C PRO A 172 -13.72 -11.46 1.40
N ALA A 173 -13.65 -10.26 0.82
CA ALA A 173 -14.07 -9.02 1.51
C ALA A 173 -15.57 -9.03 1.83
N MET A 174 -16.42 -9.45 0.89
CA MET A 174 -17.87 -9.52 1.06
C MET A 174 -18.28 -10.49 2.18
N CYS A 175 -17.59 -11.63 2.32
CA CYS A 175 -17.83 -12.58 3.41
C CYS A 175 -17.56 -11.98 4.81
N VAL A 176 -16.73 -10.93 4.90
CA VAL A 176 -16.34 -10.31 6.17
C VAL A 176 -17.28 -9.16 6.55
N LEU A 177 -18.02 -8.57 5.60
CA LEU A 177 -18.91 -7.42 5.85
C LEU A 177 -19.92 -7.64 6.98
N PRO A 178 -20.58 -8.81 7.11
CA PRO A 178 -21.50 -9.08 8.22
C PRO A 178 -20.90 -8.91 9.61
N SER A 179 -19.58 -9.07 9.71
CA SER A 179 -18.83 -9.02 10.97
C SER A 179 -18.17 -7.66 11.25
N LEU A 180 -18.39 -6.66 10.39
CA LEU A 180 -17.91 -5.30 10.62
C LEU A 180 -18.74 -4.61 11.71
N PRO A 181 -18.14 -3.66 12.45
CA PRO A 181 -18.84 -2.90 13.47
C PRO A 181 -19.97 -2.05 12.84
N ASP A 182 -21.08 -1.91 13.56
CA ASP A 182 -22.20 -1.05 13.16
C ASP A 182 -21.89 0.42 13.46
N GLN A 183 -21.05 1.03 12.63
CA GLN A 183 -20.60 2.42 12.78
C GLN A 183 -20.73 3.16 11.45
N GLN A 184 -21.30 4.39 11.49
CA GLN A 184 -21.48 5.22 10.30
C GLN A 184 -20.16 5.46 9.55
N SER A 185 -19.06 5.72 10.26
CA SER A 185 -17.76 5.96 9.63
C SER A 185 -17.23 4.77 8.83
N VAL A 186 -17.52 3.55 9.29
CA VAL A 186 -17.15 2.31 8.60
C VAL A 186 -18.06 2.10 7.38
N ALA A 187 -19.36 2.36 7.52
CA ALA A 187 -20.32 2.32 6.41
C ALA A 187 -19.95 3.32 5.29
N ASP A 188 -19.66 4.57 5.64
CA ASP A 188 -19.23 5.62 4.69
C ASP A 188 -17.93 5.20 3.98
N SER A 189 -16.97 4.67 4.74
CA SER A 189 -15.70 4.16 4.21
C SER A 189 -15.93 3.01 3.22
N LEU A 190 -16.82 2.08 3.56
CA LEU A 190 -17.20 0.96 2.70
C LEU A 190 -17.78 1.45 1.38
N TYR A 191 -18.78 2.33 1.43
CA TYR A 191 -19.39 2.90 0.23
C TYR A 191 -18.34 3.61 -0.66
N ILE A 192 -17.48 4.44 -0.08
CA ILE A 192 -16.44 5.16 -0.83
C ILE A 192 -15.47 4.19 -1.52
N ILE A 193 -14.96 3.19 -0.79
CA ILE A 193 -14.00 2.24 -1.37
C ILE A 193 -14.67 1.33 -2.40
N LEU A 194 -15.91 0.88 -2.19
CA LEU A 194 -16.64 0.10 -3.20
C LEU A 194 -16.83 0.90 -4.49
N LYS A 195 -17.18 2.19 -4.39
CA LYS A 195 -17.32 3.09 -5.54
C LYS A 195 -15.98 3.29 -6.27
N GLN A 196 -14.89 3.46 -5.54
CA GLN A 196 -13.55 3.57 -6.13
C GLN A 196 -13.12 2.25 -6.78
N HIS A 197 -13.37 1.12 -6.13
CA HIS A 197 -13.01 -0.20 -6.64
C HIS A 197 -13.80 -0.55 -7.89
N ALA A 198 -15.10 -0.27 -7.93
CA ALA A 198 -15.96 -0.51 -9.10
C ALA A 198 -15.46 0.22 -10.35
N LYS A 199 -14.89 1.43 -10.21
CA LYS A 199 -14.29 2.19 -11.34
C LYS A 199 -13.08 1.48 -11.98
N LEU A 200 -12.47 0.53 -11.27
CA LEU A 200 -11.31 -0.23 -11.74
C LEU A 200 -11.69 -1.58 -12.36
N LEU A 201 -12.94 -2.00 -12.20
CA LEU A 201 -13.46 -3.28 -12.66
C LEU A 201 -14.16 -3.14 -14.00
N ASN A 202 -14.14 -4.20 -14.81
CA ASN A 202 -14.97 -4.24 -16.02
C ASN A 202 -16.46 -4.49 -15.65
N PRO A 203 -17.42 -4.21 -16.56
CA PRO A 203 -18.85 -4.34 -16.26
C PRO A 203 -19.27 -5.73 -15.76
N ASN A 204 -18.66 -6.80 -16.27
CA ASN A 204 -18.97 -8.17 -15.84
C ASN A 204 -18.46 -8.45 -14.42
N GLU A 205 -17.31 -7.90 -14.05
CA GLU A 205 -16.76 -8.00 -12.69
C GLU A 205 -17.59 -7.18 -11.70
N VAL A 206 -18.05 -5.99 -12.11
CA VAL A 206 -18.97 -5.17 -11.31
C VAL A 206 -20.28 -5.92 -11.09
N SER A 207 -20.88 -6.53 -12.13
CA SER A 207 -22.11 -7.33 -11.99
C SER A 207 -21.93 -8.47 -10.99
N LYS A 208 -20.84 -9.25 -11.11
CA LYS A 208 -20.52 -10.32 -10.15
C LYS A 208 -20.32 -9.81 -8.73
N MET A 209 -19.71 -8.64 -8.57
CA MET A 209 -19.53 -8.01 -7.27
C MET A 209 -20.86 -7.56 -6.67
N VAL A 210 -21.76 -6.98 -7.48
CA VAL A 210 -23.12 -6.58 -7.08
C VAL A 210 -23.96 -7.80 -6.69
N GLU A 211 -23.92 -8.86 -7.49
CA GLU A 211 -24.58 -10.13 -7.16
C GLU A 211 -24.08 -10.72 -5.84
N THR A 212 -22.76 -10.71 -5.62
CA THR A 212 -22.17 -11.16 -4.37
C THR A 212 -22.62 -10.28 -3.21
N ALA A 213 -22.60 -8.95 -3.36
CA ALA A 213 -23.06 -8.02 -2.33
C ALA A 213 -24.53 -8.27 -1.94
N ARG A 214 -25.40 -8.52 -2.92
CA ARG A 214 -26.82 -8.84 -2.68
C ARG A 214 -27.02 -10.07 -1.81
N GLN A 215 -26.16 -11.07 -1.93
CA GLN A 215 -26.22 -12.29 -1.10
C GLN A 215 -25.95 -12.00 0.39
N PHE A 216 -25.15 -10.98 0.70
CA PHE A 216 -24.75 -10.65 2.07
C PHE A 216 -25.55 -9.51 2.71
N LEU A 217 -26.34 -8.75 1.95
CA LEU A 217 -27.13 -7.61 2.43
C LEU A 217 -27.92 -7.90 3.73
N SER A 218 -28.68 -9.00 3.75
CA SER A 218 -29.56 -9.36 4.88
C SER A 218 -28.81 -9.81 6.13
N SER A 219 -27.52 -10.12 6.00
CA SER A 219 -26.66 -10.55 7.11
C SER A 219 -25.79 -9.42 7.67
N CYS A 220 -25.78 -8.25 7.01
CA CYS A 220 -25.00 -7.11 7.44
C CYS A 220 -25.67 -6.36 8.60
N GLN A 221 -24.85 -5.68 9.40
CA GLN A 221 -25.36 -4.73 10.39
C GLN A 221 -26.08 -3.56 9.71
N PRO A 222 -27.04 -2.88 10.36
CA PRO A 222 -27.91 -1.89 9.72
C PRO A 222 -27.19 -0.81 8.91
N GLN A 223 -26.13 -0.18 9.45
CA GLN A 223 -25.41 0.88 8.72
C GLN A 223 -24.64 0.34 7.52
N ILE A 224 -24.01 -0.83 7.69
CA ILE A 224 -23.29 -1.51 6.61
C ILE A 224 -24.26 -1.95 5.51
N GLN A 225 -25.44 -2.46 5.90
CA GLN A 225 -26.50 -2.85 4.98
C GLN A 225 -26.98 -1.65 4.16
N LEU A 226 -27.22 -0.49 4.78
CA LEU A 226 -27.62 0.73 4.09
C LEU A 226 -26.57 1.18 3.07
N ALA A 227 -25.31 1.29 3.49
CA ALA A 227 -24.21 1.68 2.58
C ALA A 227 -24.01 0.68 1.43
N LEU A 228 -24.18 -0.62 1.69
CA LEU A 228 -24.07 -1.66 0.67
C LEU A 228 -25.27 -1.62 -0.29
N GLN A 229 -26.48 -1.35 0.22
CA GLN A 229 -27.70 -1.20 -0.56
C GLN A 229 -27.60 0.02 -1.50
N ASP A 230 -27.19 1.18 -0.98
CA ASP A 230 -26.97 2.39 -1.78
C ASP A 230 -25.99 2.14 -2.91
N TRP A 231 -24.89 1.43 -2.62
CA TRP A 231 -23.91 1.07 -3.65
C TRP A 231 -24.47 0.08 -4.69
N VAL A 232 -25.25 -0.93 -4.27
CA VAL A 232 -25.92 -1.89 -5.16
C VAL A 232 -26.94 -1.20 -6.07
N ASP A 233 -27.70 -0.24 -5.56
CA ASP A 233 -28.73 0.48 -6.30
C ASP A 233 -28.13 1.46 -7.32
N GLU A 234 -26.97 2.04 -7.02
CA GLU A 234 -26.17 2.82 -7.99
C GLU A 234 -25.54 1.98 -9.11
N ASN A 235 -25.46 0.66 -8.94
CA ASN A 235 -24.83 -0.27 -9.88
C ASN A 235 -25.81 -1.38 -10.26
N PRO A 236 -26.93 -1.08 -10.94
CA PRO A 236 -27.87 -2.12 -11.34
C PRO A 236 -27.14 -3.13 -12.24
N ALA A 237 -27.11 -4.38 -11.79
CA ALA A 237 -26.56 -5.49 -12.55
C ALA A 237 -27.06 -5.38 -14.01
N VAL A 238 -26.12 -5.32 -14.95
CA VAL A 238 -26.44 -5.18 -16.37
C VAL A 238 -27.17 -6.44 -16.78
N VAL A 239 -28.50 -6.39 -16.80
CA VAL A 239 -29.33 -7.43 -17.38
C VAL A 239 -28.95 -7.52 -18.85
N GLU A 240 -28.53 -8.71 -19.27
CA GLU A 240 -28.11 -9.03 -20.64
C GLU A 240 -29.16 -8.59 -21.68
N SER A 241 -28.94 -7.44 -22.33
CA SER A 241 -29.47 -7.18 -23.67
C SER A 241 -28.85 -5.92 -24.28
N ARG A 242 -27.64 -6.06 -24.85
CA ARG A 242 -27.24 -5.22 -26.00
C ARG A 242 -26.14 -5.94 -26.80
N PRO A 243 -26.25 -6.02 -28.14
CA PRO A 243 -25.30 -6.76 -28.95
C PRO A 243 -23.91 -6.12 -28.85
N ALA A 244 -22.91 -6.99 -28.87
CA ALA A 244 -21.50 -6.69 -28.71
C ALA A 244 -21.06 -5.48 -29.56
N ALA A 245 -20.80 -4.35 -28.90
CA ALA A 245 -19.85 -3.38 -29.43
C ALA A 245 -18.46 -3.87 -29.04
N THR A 246 -17.87 -4.65 -29.93
CA THR A 246 -16.47 -5.07 -29.91
C THR A 246 -15.60 -3.82 -29.86
N THR A 247 -15.26 -3.38 -28.65
CA THR A 247 -14.10 -2.52 -28.44
C THR A 247 -13.18 -3.33 -27.55
N SER A 248 -12.42 -4.21 -28.21
CA SER A 248 -11.30 -4.90 -27.59
C SER A 248 -10.28 -3.84 -27.19
N PHE A 249 -10.43 -3.31 -25.98
CA PHE A 249 -9.41 -2.47 -25.38
C PHE A 249 -8.43 -3.39 -24.69
N SER A 250 -7.39 -3.71 -25.46
CA SER A 250 -6.30 -4.60 -25.09
C SER A 250 -5.70 -4.20 -23.74
N ARG A 251 -5.53 -5.19 -22.85
CA ARG A 251 -4.73 -5.18 -21.60
C ARG A 251 -3.56 -4.18 -21.53
N PRO A 252 -2.76 -3.94 -22.60
CA PRO A 252 -1.76 -2.87 -22.63
C PRO A 252 -2.27 -1.47 -22.22
N LEU A 253 -3.53 -1.12 -22.43
CA LEU A 253 -4.08 0.17 -21.97
C LEU A 253 -4.34 0.21 -20.46
N LEU A 254 -4.63 -0.93 -19.83
CA LEU A 254 -4.74 -1.07 -18.38
C LEU A 254 -3.36 -0.95 -17.71
N ASP A 255 -2.36 -1.58 -18.32
CA ASP A 255 -0.98 -1.49 -17.87
C ASP A 255 -0.40 -0.08 -18.11
N THR A 256 -0.82 0.61 -19.17
CA THR A 256 -0.44 2.01 -19.45
C THR A 256 -1.17 3.00 -18.54
N ALA A 257 -2.42 2.75 -18.14
CA ALA A 257 -3.18 3.59 -17.21
C ALA A 257 -2.70 3.43 -15.75
N LEU A 258 -2.36 2.20 -15.34
CA LEU A 258 -1.70 1.95 -14.06
C LEU A 258 -0.27 2.50 -14.07
N ALA A 259 0.49 2.30 -15.16
CA ALA A 259 1.81 2.88 -15.31
C ALA A 259 1.77 4.42 -15.36
N SER A 260 0.77 5.05 -15.96
CA SER A 260 0.65 6.53 -15.98
C SER A 260 0.20 7.08 -14.63
N PHE A 261 -0.64 6.37 -13.89
CA PHE A 261 -0.97 6.66 -12.49
C PHE A 261 0.25 6.55 -11.56
N PHE A 262 1.12 5.55 -11.77
CA PHE A 262 2.38 5.39 -11.03
C PHE A 262 3.52 6.29 -11.56
N ALA A 263 3.49 6.71 -12.83
CA ALA A 263 4.47 7.62 -13.44
C ALA A 263 4.20 9.09 -13.13
N GLN A 264 2.92 9.51 -12.97
CA GLN A 264 2.57 10.81 -12.38
C GLN A 264 3.01 10.92 -10.91
N ARG A 265 3.36 9.79 -10.26
CA ARG A 265 3.95 9.70 -8.92
C ARG A 265 5.43 9.25 -8.93
N GLY A 266 6.11 9.25 -10.08
CA GLY A 266 7.56 9.04 -10.18
C GLY A 266 8.10 7.61 -9.90
N GLY A 267 7.27 6.57 -9.89
CA GLY A 267 7.69 5.18 -9.58
C GLY A 267 8.22 4.35 -10.78
N PRO A 268 8.85 3.17 -10.55
CA PRO A 268 9.44 2.34 -11.60
C PRO A 268 8.41 1.78 -12.60
N ILE A 269 8.88 1.54 -13.83
CA ILE A 269 8.13 0.97 -14.95
C ILE A 269 7.52 -0.38 -14.56
N TYR A 270 6.20 -0.44 -14.58
CA TYR A 270 5.42 -1.67 -14.40
C TYR A 270 5.69 -2.63 -15.57
N ALA A 271 6.11 -3.86 -15.27
CA ALA A 271 6.28 -4.95 -16.24
C ALA A 271 5.25 -6.07 -15.93
N PRO A 272 4.22 -6.27 -16.76
CA PRO A 272 3.22 -7.32 -16.53
C PRO A 272 3.81 -8.72 -16.75
N ARG A 273 3.69 -9.60 -15.75
CA ARG A 273 3.88 -11.06 -15.96
C ARG A 273 2.53 -11.71 -16.31
N PRO A 274 2.42 -12.44 -17.43
CA PRO A 274 1.16 -13.06 -17.84
C PRO A 274 0.73 -14.19 -16.89
N ALA A 275 -0.58 -14.25 -16.62
CA ALA A 275 -1.25 -15.21 -15.74
C ALA A 275 -1.12 -16.68 -16.16
N SER A 276 -0.63 -16.95 -17.38
CA SER A 276 -0.38 -18.31 -17.89
C SER A 276 0.71 -19.08 -17.14
N ALA A 277 1.56 -18.40 -16.36
CA ALA A 277 2.60 -19.08 -15.56
C ALA A 277 2.07 -19.73 -14.27
N ARG A 278 0.89 -19.33 -13.76
CA ARG A 278 0.32 -19.88 -12.50
C ARG A 278 -0.61 -21.07 -12.71
N LEU A 279 -1.20 -21.21 -13.90
CA LEU A 279 -2.11 -22.31 -14.22
C LEU A 279 -1.39 -23.62 -14.60
N LEU A 280 -0.07 -23.61 -14.77
CA LEU A 280 0.74 -24.82 -15.07
C LEU A 280 1.42 -25.45 -13.85
N GLN A 281 1.24 -24.90 -12.63
CA GLN A 281 1.87 -25.45 -11.41
C GLN A 281 0.87 -26.08 -10.43
N GLN A 282 -0.41 -26.12 -10.75
CA GLN A 282 -1.44 -26.73 -9.91
C GLN A 282 -2.31 -27.69 -10.73
N THR A 283 -1.70 -28.81 -11.14
CA THR A 283 -2.46 -30.02 -11.48
C THR A 283 -2.06 -31.12 -10.49
N PRO A 284 -2.99 -31.67 -9.69
CA PRO A 284 -2.69 -32.82 -8.85
C PRO A 284 -2.63 -34.07 -9.75
N GLN A 285 -1.44 -34.64 -9.93
CA GLN A 285 -1.29 -35.98 -10.49
C GLN A 285 -1.57 -37.02 -9.40
N THR A 286 -2.83 -37.41 -9.27
CA THR A 286 -3.20 -38.73 -8.75
C THR A 286 -4.43 -39.22 -9.50
N LEU A 287 -4.22 -40.10 -10.49
CA LEU A 287 -4.73 -41.48 -10.50
C LEU A 287 -4.58 -42.16 -11.88
N LEU A 288 -4.23 -43.46 -11.80
CA LEU A 288 -4.21 -44.53 -12.83
C LEU A 288 -2.90 -44.64 -13.64
N SER A 289 -2.19 -45.77 -13.67
CA SER A 289 -2.66 -47.16 -13.66
C SER A 289 -1.69 -48.13 -12.97
N ALA A 290 -2.26 -49.12 -12.27
CA ALA A 290 -1.69 -50.45 -12.20
C ALA A 290 -1.82 -51.13 -13.58
N ALA A 291 -0.71 -51.60 -14.12
CA ALA A 291 -0.54 -52.74 -15.02
C ALA A 291 0.96 -52.99 -15.15
#